data_AF-A0A4Y9YFI2-F1
#
_entry.id   AF-A0A4Y9YFI2-F1
#
_cell.length_a   1.000
_cell.length_b   1.000
_cell.length_c   1.000
_cell.angle_alpha   90.00
_cell.angle_beta   90.00
_cell.angle_gamma   90.00
#
_symmetry.space_group_name_H-M   'P 1'
#
loop_
_entity.id
_entity.type
_entity.pdbx_description
1 polymer ?
#
loop_
_entity_poly.entity_id
_entity_poly.type
_entity_poly.pdbx_seq_one_letter_code
_entity_poly.pdbx_strand_id
1 'polypeptide(L)'
;MAAAPKPIVLVFSLSGENMDGFYAPFMAHLKAQCEVEVVKSQNHALRTLSRSPRPQAVLLADEVVTERRQEGLLRKLAEYTRSGGTIVFGCRFSTFVEKKKMEAMFQGVLGLPWTRGDYYRCVFSLNRRVENIGLESLASSYSMKASQLRNVTPTAAVYVPTETSRIQSFVFAPTPVGNLEQTPAAFTRLGQGYVGYVGDVNAEEETTHLLIAMLLASSQERETNDPATSTNPRNMQRPSVLVLMLQE
;
A
#
# COMPACT_ATOMS: atom_id res chain seq x y z
N MET A 1 -5.53 28.04 -16.08
CA MET A 1 -5.95 27.32 -14.86
C MET A 1 -4.68 26.87 -14.15
N ALA A 2 -4.54 27.17 -12.85
CA ALA A 2 -3.40 26.67 -12.08
C ALA A 2 -3.50 25.13 -12.00
N ALA A 3 -2.39 24.41 -12.21
CA ALA A 3 -2.36 22.97 -12.00
C ALA A 3 -2.76 22.66 -10.54
N ALA A 4 -3.56 21.62 -10.34
CA ALA A 4 -3.89 21.17 -8.98
C ALA A 4 -2.58 20.89 -8.20
N PRO A 5 -2.50 21.26 -6.91
CA PRO A 5 -1.32 20.99 -6.12
C PRO A 5 -1.06 19.48 -6.06
N LYS A 6 0.20 19.08 -6.22
CA LYS A 6 0.57 17.67 -6.16
C LYS A 6 0.27 17.10 -4.77
N PRO A 7 -0.15 15.83 -4.68
CA PRO A 7 -0.35 15.18 -3.39
C PRO A 7 0.98 15.10 -2.62
N ILE A 8 0.92 15.20 -1.29
CA ILE A 8 2.09 15.10 -0.41
C ILE A 8 2.05 13.75 0.31
N VAL A 9 3.13 12.98 0.16
CA VAL A 9 3.33 11.69 0.83
C VAL A 9 4.54 11.78 1.77
N LEU A 10 4.35 11.39 3.02
CA LEU A 10 5.44 11.27 3.98
C LEU A 10 5.98 9.84 3.97
N VAL A 11 7.30 9.68 4.03
CA VAL A 11 7.94 8.37 4.20
C VAL A 11 8.67 8.37 5.54
N PHE A 12 8.13 7.64 6.51
CA PHE A 12 8.71 7.51 7.83
C PHE A 12 9.76 6.40 7.81
N SER A 13 11.04 6.82 7.80
CA SER A 13 12.22 5.96 7.97
C SER A 13 12.90 6.34 9.29
N LEU A 14 12.26 5.97 10.41
CA LEU A 14 12.65 6.35 11.77
C LEU A 14 13.88 5.60 12.27
N SER A 15 14.22 4.47 11.65
CA SER A 15 15.48 3.74 11.86
C SER A 15 16.72 4.53 11.41
N GLY A 16 16.54 5.55 10.58
CA GLY A 16 17.62 6.34 9.98
C GLY A 16 18.16 5.76 8.66
N GLU A 17 17.74 4.54 8.31
CA GLU A 17 18.11 3.82 7.10
C GLU A 17 17.74 4.59 5.83
N ASN A 18 18.57 4.44 4.80
CA ASN A 18 18.37 5.16 3.54
C ASN A 18 17.36 4.43 2.63
N MET A 19 16.33 5.16 2.19
CA MET A 19 15.34 4.67 1.24
C MET A 19 15.86 4.63 -0.20
N ASP A 20 16.92 5.40 -0.51
CA ASP A 20 17.51 5.46 -1.86
C ASP A 20 18.49 4.29 -2.16
N GLY A 21 18.50 3.26 -1.31
CA GLY A 21 19.23 2.01 -1.57
C GLY A 21 18.32 0.96 -2.21
N PHE A 22 17.98 -0.07 -1.44
CA PHE A 22 17.12 -1.18 -1.88
C PHE A 22 15.75 -0.73 -2.43
N TYR A 23 15.22 0.41 -1.96
CA TYR A 23 13.93 0.96 -2.39
C TYR A 23 14.05 2.12 -3.39
N ALA A 24 15.23 2.34 -4.00
CA ALA A 24 15.43 3.43 -4.96
C ALA A 24 14.42 3.42 -6.12
N PRO A 25 14.10 2.27 -6.76
CA PRO A 25 13.10 2.24 -7.83
C PRO A 25 11.72 2.71 -7.34
N PHE A 26 11.28 2.22 -6.18
CA PHE A 26 10.03 2.66 -5.55
C PHE A 26 10.03 4.17 -5.28
N MET A 27 11.10 4.70 -4.68
CA MET A 27 11.21 6.13 -4.36
C MET A 27 11.20 7.00 -5.62
N ALA A 28 11.83 6.56 -6.71
CA ALA A 28 11.81 7.26 -7.99
C ALA A 28 10.39 7.32 -8.58
N HIS A 29 9.67 6.19 -8.58
CA HIS A 29 8.29 6.13 -9.07
C HIS A 29 7.34 6.97 -8.21
N LEU A 30 7.49 6.95 -6.89
CA LEU A 30 6.68 7.75 -6.00
C LEU A 30 6.90 9.26 -6.22
N LYS A 31 8.17 9.70 -6.31
CA LYS A 31 8.54 11.11 -6.57
C LYS A 31 8.08 11.61 -7.94
N ALA A 32 7.88 10.72 -8.91
CA ALA A 32 7.32 11.10 -10.21
C ALA A 32 5.83 11.51 -10.11
N GLN A 33 5.09 10.95 -9.15
CA GLN A 33 3.65 11.15 -9.03
C GLN A 33 3.25 12.14 -7.93
N CYS A 34 4.09 12.35 -6.92
CA CYS A 34 3.74 13.15 -5.76
C CYS A 34 4.95 13.88 -5.17
N GLU A 35 4.69 14.83 -4.27
CA GLU A 35 5.73 15.41 -3.41
C GLU A 35 6.04 14.43 -2.27
N VAL A 36 7.32 14.10 -2.09
CA VAL A 36 7.76 13.11 -1.11
C VAL A 36 8.67 13.77 -0.08
N GLU A 37 8.32 13.62 1.20
CA GLU A 37 9.16 14.05 2.32
C GLU A 37 9.57 12.82 3.17
N VAL A 38 10.87 12.58 3.28
CA VAL A 38 11.41 11.50 4.14
C VAL A 38 11.60 12.03 5.56
N VAL A 39 10.94 11.39 6.52
CA VAL A 39 10.93 11.78 7.93
C VAL A 39 11.70 10.75 8.75
N LYS A 40 12.75 11.19 9.44
CA LYS A 40 13.68 10.33 10.21
C LYS A 40 13.61 10.50 11.73
N SER A 41 12.67 11.30 12.24
CA SER A 41 12.53 11.47 13.70
C SER A 41 11.08 11.69 14.10
N GLN A 42 10.75 11.26 15.32
CA GLN A 42 9.42 11.40 15.90
C GLN A 42 8.97 12.86 15.98
N ASN A 43 9.84 13.76 16.44
CA ASN A 43 9.52 15.18 16.56
C ASN A 43 9.22 15.80 15.19
N HIS A 44 9.96 15.39 14.15
CA HIS A 44 9.67 15.85 12.80
C HIS A 44 8.33 15.27 12.30
N ALA A 45 8.09 13.97 12.51
CA ALA A 45 6.85 13.30 12.14
C ALA A 45 5.60 13.99 12.71
N LEU A 46 5.60 14.29 14.02
CA LEU A 46 4.48 14.95 14.69
C LEU A 46 4.21 16.35 14.13
N ARG A 47 5.27 17.12 13.83
CA ARG A 47 5.13 18.43 13.20
C ARG A 47 4.57 18.32 11.78
N THR A 48 5.12 17.42 10.97
CA THR A 48 4.73 17.28 9.56
C THR A 48 3.30 16.77 9.40
N LEU A 49 2.83 15.87 10.28
CA LEU A 49 1.43 15.42 10.32
C LEU A 49 0.42 16.54 10.59
N SER A 50 0.86 17.64 11.22
CA SER A 50 0.00 18.77 11.60
C SER A 50 0.07 19.95 10.62
N ARG A 51 0.83 19.83 9.51
CA ARG A 51 1.00 20.89 8.52
C ARG A 51 -0.26 21.12 7.67
N SER A 52 -0.35 22.32 7.11
CA SER A 52 -1.28 22.67 6.03
C SER A 52 -0.48 23.10 4.79
N PRO A 53 -0.77 22.57 3.58
CA PRO A 53 -1.75 21.52 3.32
C PRO A 53 -1.39 20.20 4.02
N ARG A 54 -2.42 19.46 4.41
CA ARG A 54 -2.28 18.22 5.15
C ARG A 54 -1.72 17.12 4.22
N PRO A 55 -0.71 16.35 4.65
CA PRO A 55 -0.23 15.21 3.87
C PRO A 55 -1.35 14.23 3.59
N GLN A 56 -1.41 13.70 2.37
CA GLN A 56 -2.44 12.74 1.97
C GLN A 56 -2.20 11.36 2.56
N ALA A 57 -0.95 10.92 2.55
CA ALA A 57 -0.58 9.60 3.03
C ALA A 57 0.76 9.57 3.74
N VAL A 58 0.94 8.52 4.53
CA VAL A 58 2.19 8.21 5.23
C VAL A 58 2.56 6.75 4.96
N LEU A 59 3.73 6.54 4.36
CA LEU A 59 4.38 5.23 4.34
C LEU A 59 5.18 5.04 5.64
N LEU A 60 4.85 4.00 6.38
CA LEU A 60 5.56 3.55 7.57
C LEU A 60 6.54 2.47 7.13
N ALA A 61 7.76 2.89 6.79
CA ALA A 61 8.74 2.06 6.09
C ALA A 61 9.53 1.13 7.00
N ASP A 62 9.55 1.36 8.31
CA ASP A 62 10.26 0.53 9.28
C ASP A 62 9.46 0.25 10.56
N GLU A 63 9.88 -0.82 11.23
CA GLU A 63 9.26 -1.38 12.43
C GLU A 63 9.40 -0.50 13.66
N VAL A 64 10.30 0.50 13.63
CA VAL A 64 10.57 1.42 14.74
C VAL A 64 9.29 2.12 15.18
N VAL A 65 8.35 2.35 14.26
CA VAL A 65 7.02 2.90 14.57
C VAL A 65 6.27 2.08 15.63
N THR A 66 6.55 0.78 15.77
CA THR A 66 5.91 -0.12 16.75
C THR A 66 6.56 -0.13 18.13
N GLU A 67 7.68 0.57 18.30
CA GLU A 67 8.38 0.61 19.58
C GLU A 67 7.63 1.46 20.62
N ARG A 68 7.82 1.11 21.90
CA ARG A 68 7.17 1.79 23.02
C ARG A 68 7.39 3.31 23.03
N ARG A 69 8.59 3.78 22.65
CA ARG A 69 8.88 5.23 22.57
C ARG A 69 8.06 5.96 21.50
N GLN A 70 7.57 5.24 20.49
CA GLN A 70 6.75 5.77 19.40
C GLN A 70 5.24 5.68 19.68
N GLU A 71 4.81 5.23 20.86
CA GLU A 71 3.39 5.04 21.16
C GLU A 71 2.54 6.31 20.92
N GLY A 72 3.06 7.48 21.31
CA GLY A 72 2.40 8.75 21.04
C GLY A 72 2.27 9.06 19.54
N LEU A 73 3.27 8.68 18.74
CA LEU A 73 3.23 8.84 17.29
C LEU A 73 2.20 7.88 16.66
N LEU A 74 2.15 6.62 17.09
CA LEU A 74 1.16 5.64 16.63
C LEU A 74 -0.27 6.09 16.90
N ARG A 75 -0.55 6.59 18.11
CA ARG A 75 -1.87 7.16 18.43
C ARG A 75 -2.19 8.34 17.52
N LYS A 76 -1.21 9.21 17.24
CA LYS A 76 -1.40 10.33 16.33
C LYS A 76 -1.64 9.90 14.89
N LEU A 77 -0.98 8.85 14.42
CA LEU A 77 -1.21 8.24 13.11
C LEU A 77 -2.62 7.62 13.02
N ALA A 78 -3.10 7.00 14.09
CA ALA A 78 -4.46 6.47 14.15
C ALA A 78 -5.51 7.59 14.08
N GLU A 79 -5.34 8.69 14.82
CA GLU A 79 -6.18 9.90 14.71
C GLU A 79 -6.13 10.50 13.30
N TYR A 80 -4.92 10.60 12.74
CA TYR A 80 -4.69 11.09 11.39
C TYR A 80 -5.47 10.24 10.37
N THR A 81 -5.41 8.92 10.51
CA THR A 81 -6.12 8.01 9.61
C THR A 81 -7.63 8.13 9.76
N ARG A 82 -8.14 8.13 11.00
CA ARG A 82 -9.57 8.26 11.27
C ARG A 82 -10.18 9.56 10.74
N SER A 83 -9.38 10.61 10.60
CA SER A 83 -9.76 11.92 10.05
C SER A 83 -9.44 12.10 8.56
N GLY A 84 -9.27 11.00 7.81
CA GLY A 84 -9.20 11.04 6.34
C GLY A 84 -7.81 10.86 5.73
N GLY A 85 -6.78 10.69 6.56
CA GLY A 85 -5.43 10.37 6.09
C GLY A 85 -5.26 8.90 5.73
N THR A 86 -4.27 8.57 4.90
CA THR A 86 -3.91 7.17 4.62
C THR A 86 -2.59 6.81 5.29
N ILE A 87 -2.52 5.65 5.95
CA ILE A 87 -1.24 5.08 6.40
C ILE A 87 -1.02 3.73 5.74
N VAL A 88 0.21 3.47 5.30
CA VAL A 88 0.57 2.19 4.67
C VAL A 88 1.82 1.65 5.35
N PHE A 89 1.77 0.40 5.80
CA PHE A 89 2.93 -0.32 6.35
C PHE A 89 3.59 -1.12 5.24
N GLY A 90 4.90 -0.99 5.07
CA GLY A 90 5.62 -1.71 4.02
C GLY A 90 7.14 -1.56 4.13
N CYS A 91 7.86 -1.95 3.07
CA CYS A 91 9.32 -1.88 3.03
C CYS A 91 9.96 -2.68 4.18
N ARG A 92 10.86 -2.08 4.98
CA ARG A 92 11.57 -2.77 6.07
C ARG A 92 10.62 -3.22 7.18
N PHE A 93 9.49 -2.54 7.34
CA PHE A 93 8.49 -2.89 8.34
C PHE A 93 8.10 -4.37 8.26
N SER A 94 7.79 -4.88 7.05
CA SER A 94 7.35 -6.27 6.86
C SER A 94 8.43 -7.30 7.20
N THR A 95 9.70 -6.92 7.04
CA THR A 95 10.86 -7.76 7.32
C THR A 95 11.16 -7.85 8.81
N PHE A 96 11.17 -6.71 9.51
CA PHE A 96 11.76 -6.63 10.85
C PHE A 96 10.75 -6.51 11.99
N VAL A 97 9.47 -6.25 11.70
CA VAL A 97 8.48 -6.12 12.77
C VAL A 97 8.30 -7.43 13.54
N GLU A 98 8.37 -7.35 14.87
CA GLU A 98 8.09 -8.48 15.74
C GLU A 98 6.59 -8.78 15.78
N LYS A 99 6.22 -10.07 15.76
CA LYS A 99 4.81 -10.52 15.79
C LYS A 99 3.99 -9.82 16.88
N LYS A 100 4.47 -9.82 18.13
CA LYS A 100 3.74 -9.24 19.27
C LYS A 100 3.51 -7.73 19.12
N LYS A 101 4.51 -7.00 18.62
CA LYS A 101 4.43 -5.54 18.41
C LYS A 101 3.46 -5.20 17.28
N MET A 102 3.54 -5.95 16.19
CA MET A 102 2.63 -5.84 15.05
C MET A 102 1.16 -6.05 15.48
N GLU A 103 0.89 -7.13 16.22
CA GLU A 103 -0.45 -7.46 16.71
C GLU A 103 -0.97 -6.42 17.71
N ALA A 104 -0.13 -5.99 18.67
CA ALA A 104 -0.49 -4.94 19.62
C ALA A 104 -0.84 -3.62 18.92
N MET A 105 -0.13 -3.26 17.85
CA MET A 105 -0.42 -2.06 17.06
C MET A 105 -1.75 -2.20 16.30
N PHE A 106 -1.93 -3.27 15.52
CA PHE A 106 -3.15 -3.46 14.73
C PHE A 106 -4.39 -3.55 15.63
N GLN A 107 -4.36 -4.40 16.65
CA GLN A 107 -5.51 -4.65 17.50
C GLN A 107 -5.73 -3.54 18.53
N GLY A 108 -4.67 -3.12 19.20
CA GLY A 108 -4.77 -2.17 20.33
C GLY A 108 -4.89 -0.72 19.91
N VAL A 109 -4.19 -0.30 18.85
CA VAL A 109 -4.14 1.13 18.45
C VAL A 109 -5.06 1.40 17.26
N LEU A 110 -5.01 0.55 16.24
CA LEU A 110 -5.79 0.72 15.02
C LEU A 110 -7.20 0.11 15.13
N GLY A 111 -7.40 -0.85 16.04
CA GLY A 111 -8.69 -1.54 16.21
C GLY A 111 -9.00 -2.54 15.09
N LEU A 112 -7.96 -3.04 14.41
CA LEU A 112 -8.07 -4.02 13.33
C LEU A 112 -7.84 -5.44 13.89
N PRO A 113 -8.62 -6.45 13.46
CA PRO A 113 -8.47 -7.83 13.95
C PRO A 113 -7.23 -8.54 13.42
N TRP A 114 -6.43 -7.85 12.60
CA TRP A 114 -5.30 -8.41 11.87
C TRP A 114 -4.25 -8.99 12.80
N THR A 115 -3.77 -10.17 12.45
CA THR A 115 -2.66 -10.84 13.14
C THR A 115 -1.60 -11.27 12.15
N ARG A 116 -0.37 -11.54 12.65
CA ARG A 116 0.69 -12.00 11.76
C ARG A 116 0.39 -13.42 11.27
N GLY A 117 0.39 -13.58 9.96
CA GLY A 117 0.26 -14.83 9.22
C GLY A 117 1.57 -15.61 9.14
N ASP A 118 1.61 -16.51 8.18
CA ASP A 118 2.77 -17.30 7.83
C ASP A 118 3.76 -16.46 7.02
N TYR A 119 4.96 -16.99 6.80
CA TYR A 119 6.01 -16.32 6.03
C TYR A 119 6.56 -17.27 4.97
N TYR A 120 6.31 -16.96 3.71
CA TYR A 120 6.74 -17.80 2.59
C TYR A 120 6.80 -17.02 1.28
N ARG A 121 7.44 -17.63 0.27
CA ARG A 121 7.38 -17.17 -1.12
C ARG A 121 6.29 -17.91 -1.87
N CYS A 122 5.47 -17.21 -2.64
CA CYS A 122 4.45 -17.78 -3.51
C CYS A 122 4.05 -16.78 -4.60
N VAL A 123 3.41 -17.26 -5.67
CA VAL A 123 2.64 -16.41 -6.58
C VAL A 123 1.25 -16.19 -6.00
N PHE A 124 0.93 -14.92 -5.72
CA PHE A 124 -0.38 -14.50 -5.23
C PHE A 124 -1.17 -13.88 -6.37
N SER A 125 -2.48 -14.06 -6.38
CA SER A 125 -3.39 -13.51 -7.39
C SER A 125 -4.17 -12.32 -6.84
N LEU A 126 -4.41 -11.33 -7.69
CA LEU A 126 -5.21 -10.15 -7.35
C LEU A 126 -6.63 -10.58 -6.99
N ASN A 127 -7.07 -10.21 -5.81
CA ASN A 127 -8.42 -10.48 -5.34
C ASN A 127 -9.39 -9.43 -5.91
N ARG A 128 -10.28 -9.85 -6.80
CA ARG A 128 -11.28 -8.96 -7.43
C ARG A 128 -12.38 -8.48 -6.49
N ARG A 129 -12.43 -8.98 -5.25
CA ARG A 129 -13.38 -8.54 -4.23
C ARG A 129 -12.85 -7.38 -3.38
N VAL A 130 -11.58 -6.99 -3.55
CA VAL A 130 -10.99 -5.89 -2.78
C VAL A 130 -11.68 -4.58 -3.11
N GLU A 131 -11.87 -3.74 -2.10
CA GLU A 131 -12.54 -2.44 -2.23
C GLU A 131 -11.59 -1.29 -1.88
N ASN A 132 -11.98 -0.06 -2.28
CA ASN A 132 -11.30 1.20 -1.94
C ASN A 132 -9.87 1.38 -2.50
N ILE A 133 -9.44 0.54 -3.45
CA ILE A 133 -8.14 0.66 -4.13
C ILE A 133 -8.32 0.54 -5.64
N GLY A 134 -7.64 1.39 -6.42
CA GLY A 134 -7.60 1.28 -7.87
C GLY A 134 -6.86 0.01 -8.31
N LEU A 135 -7.45 -0.74 -9.24
CA LEU A 135 -6.94 -2.05 -9.67
C LEU A 135 -6.22 -2.01 -11.02
N GLU A 136 -6.33 -0.90 -11.74
CA GLU A 136 -5.92 -0.75 -13.14
C GLU A 136 -4.41 -0.87 -13.30
N SER A 137 -3.64 -0.40 -12.32
CA SER A 137 -2.18 -0.46 -12.30
C SER A 137 -1.63 -1.72 -11.62
N LEU A 138 -2.50 -2.57 -11.07
CA LEU A 138 -2.08 -3.75 -10.31
C LEU A 138 -1.95 -4.98 -11.21
N ALA A 139 -0.85 -5.71 -11.05
CA ALA A 139 -0.64 -6.97 -11.74
C ALA A 139 -1.74 -7.98 -11.35
N SER A 140 -2.18 -8.81 -12.30
CA SER A 140 -3.17 -9.86 -12.00
C SER A 140 -2.66 -10.90 -11.01
N SER A 141 -1.34 -11.09 -10.95
CA SER A 141 -0.65 -11.96 -10.02
C SER A 141 0.86 -11.70 -10.06
N TYR A 142 1.58 -11.90 -8.96
CA TYR A 142 3.05 -11.86 -8.96
C TYR A 142 3.66 -12.67 -7.82
N SER A 143 4.96 -12.99 -7.93
CA SER A 143 5.71 -13.76 -6.93
C SER A 143 6.22 -12.85 -5.82
N MET A 144 5.87 -13.14 -4.57
CA MET A 144 6.30 -12.36 -3.40
C MET A 144 6.87 -13.28 -2.35
N LYS A 145 8.00 -12.91 -1.73
CA LYS A 145 8.38 -13.45 -0.43
C LYS A 145 7.78 -12.54 0.63
N ALA A 146 6.73 -12.98 1.32
CA ALA A 146 5.93 -12.09 2.14
C ALA A 146 5.57 -12.65 3.51
N SER A 147 5.58 -11.75 4.51
CA SER A 147 4.89 -11.98 5.79
C SER A 147 3.40 -11.74 5.58
N GLN A 148 2.59 -12.76 5.80
CA GLN A 148 1.16 -12.68 5.57
C GLN A 148 0.44 -12.02 6.76
N LEU A 149 -0.81 -11.62 6.55
CA LEU A 149 -1.79 -11.31 7.58
C LEU A 149 -2.86 -12.40 7.67
N ARG A 150 -3.38 -12.61 8.87
CA ARG A 150 -4.59 -13.39 9.17
C ARG A 150 -5.71 -12.45 9.64
N ASN A 151 -6.94 -12.95 9.59
CA ASN A 151 -8.17 -12.23 9.99
C ASN A 151 -8.41 -10.95 9.17
N VAL A 152 -8.02 -10.96 7.90
CA VAL A 152 -8.33 -9.88 6.95
C VAL A 152 -9.59 -10.28 6.20
N THR A 153 -10.56 -9.37 6.08
CA THR A 153 -11.78 -9.65 5.32
C THR A 153 -11.45 -9.79 3.83
N PRO A 154 -12.24 -10.57 3.05
CA PRO A 154 -12.03 -10.65 1.61
C PRO A 154 -12.13 -9.32 0.88
N THR A 155 -12.86 -8.33 1.40
CA THR A 155 -12.94 -6.98 0.81
C THR A 155 -11.72 -6.11 1.13
N ALA A 156 -10.90 -6.52 2.10
CA ALA A 156 -9.66 -5.82 2.46
C ALA A 156 -8.40 -6.55 1.97
N ALA A 157 -8.46 -7.84 1.63
CA ALA A 157 -7.31 -8.57 1.11
C ALA A 157 -7.06 -8.21 -0.37
N VAL A 158 -5.91 -7.62 -0.70
CA VAL A 158 -5.58 -7.18 -2.06
C VAL A 158 -5.11 -8.34 -2.94
N TYR A 159 -4.21 -9.15 -2.42
CA TYR A 159 -3.71 -10.35 -3.09
C TYR A 159 -3.99 -11.57 -2.21
N VAL A 160 -4.28 -12.72 -2.82
CA VAL A 160 -4.53 -13.96 -2.08
C VAL A 160 -3.89 -15.15 -2.79
N PRO A 161 -3.45 -16.19 -2.07
CA PRO A 161 -3.12 -17.45 -2.71
C PRO A 161 -4.40 -18.09 -3.29
N THR A 162 -4.23 -18.92 -4.32
CA THR A 162 -5.31 -19.70 -4.93
C THR A 162 -5.11 -21.19 -4.63
N GLU A 163 -6.06 -22.04 -5.02
CA GLU A 163 -5.95 -23.50 -4.88
C GLU A 163 -4.72 -24.08 -5.61
N THR A 164 -4.25 -23.40 -6.65
CA THR A 164 -3.06 -23.78 -7.42
C THR A 164 -1.77 -23.16 -6.89
N SER A 165 -1.84 -22.26 -5.91
CA SER A 165 -0.68 -21.58 -5.34
C SER A 165 0.21 -22.58 -4.59
N ARG A 166 1.52 -22.47 -4.82
CA ARG A 166 2.53 -23.29 -4.18
C ARG A 166 3.60 -22.46 -3.49
N ILE A 167 3.98 -22.89 -2.28
CA ILE A 167 5.12 -22.35 -1.54
C ILE A 167 6.39 -22.68 -2.34
N GLN A 168 7.20 -21.65 -2.58
CA GLN A 168 8.44 -21.73 -3.32
C GLN A 168 9.63 -21.68 -2.35
N SER A 169 10.63 -22.54 -2.58
CA SER A 169 11.87 -22.60 -1.81
C SER A 169 13.04 -22.88 -2.75
N PHE A 170 14.23 -22.37 -2.41
CA PHE A 170 15.46 -22.71 -3.12
C PHE A 170 16.00 -24.10 -2.76
N VAL A 171 15.50 -24.70 -1.67
CA VAL A 171 16.04 -25.96 -1.11
C VAL A 171 15.00 -27.09 -1.14
N PHE A 172 13.71 -26.76 -1.09
CA PHE A 172 12.62 -27.74 -1.00
C PHE A 172 11.73 -27.69 -2.24
N ALA A 173 11.18 -28.83 -2.62
CA ALA A 173 10.19 -28.92 -3.69
C ALA A 173 8.94 -28.07 -3.36
N PRO A 174 8.26 -27.49 -4.37
CA PRO A 174 7.06 -26.70 -4.13
C PRO A 174 5.94 -27.50 -3.47
N THR A 175 5.35 -26.95 -2.41
CA THR A 175 4.22 -27.56 -1.70
C THR A 175 2.96 -26.70 -1.80
N PRO A 176 1.74 -27.26 -1.77
CA PRO A 176 0.51 -26.48 -1.76
C PRO A 176 0.45 -25.51 -0.57
N VAL A 177 -0.15 -24.33 -0.78
CA VAL A 177 -0.44 -23.40 0.32
C VAL A 177 -1.58 -23.96 1.17
N GLY A 178 -1.33 -24.17 2.46
CA GLY A 178 -2.30 -24.82 3.36
C GLY A 178 -3.43 -23.92 3.86
N ASN A 179 -3.25 -22.59 3.87
CA ASN A 179 -4.25 -21.63 4.31
C ASN A 179 -4.42 -20.53 3.27
N LEU A 180 -5.57 -20.54 2.60
CA LEU A 180 -5.87 -19.61 1.51
C LEU A 180 -6.49 -18.28 1.99
N GLU A 181 -6.77 -18.16 3.28
CA GLU A 181 -7.40 -16.96 3.88
C GLU A 181 -6.36 -15.92 4.32
N GLN A 182 -5.06 -16.25 4.21
CA GLN A 182 -3.99 -15.31 4.52
C GLN A 182 -3.66 -14.44 3.31
N THR A 183 -3.22 -13.22 3.58
CA THR A 183 -2.90 -12.26 2.52
C THR A 183 -1.53 -11.59 2.74
N PRO A 184 -0.71 -11.40 1.69
CA PRO A 184 0.51 -10.62 1.78
C PRO A 184 0.22 -9.12 1.78
N ALA A 185 -0.98 -8.70 1.38
CA ALA A 185 -1.31 -7.29 1.23
C ALA A 185 -2.77 -7.01 1.59
N ALA A 186 -2.99 -6.04 2.47
CA ALA A 186 -4.33 -5.66 2.90
C ALA A 186 -4.52 -4.14 2.80
N PHE A 187 -5.73 -3.71 2.45
CA PHE A 187 -6.12 -2.31 2.41
C PHE A 187 -7.55 -2.18 2.93
N THR A 188 -7.77 -1.39 3.97
CA THR A 188 -9.09 -1.24 4.58
C THR A 188 -9.36 0.18 5.04
N ARG A 189 -10.63 0.55 5.12
CA ARG A 189 -11.06 1.82 5.70
C ARG A 189 -10.87 1.82 7.21
N LEU A 190 -10.40 2.94 7.76
CA LEU A 190 -10.35 3.23 9.18
C LEU A 190 -10.85 4.66 9.42
N GLY A 191 -12.10 4.78 9.89
CA GLY A 191 -12.80 6.07 9.95
C GLY A 191 -13.01 6.64 8.54
N GLN A 192 -12.53 7.86 8.31
CA GLN A 192 -12.61 8.51 6.99
C GLN A 192 -11.42 8.21 6.07
N GLY A 193 -10.35 7.61 6.60
CA GLY A 193 -9.13 7.29 5.86
C GLY A 193 -8.89 5.81 5.70
N TYR A 194 -7.65 5.42 5.42
CA TYR A 194 -7.29 4.05 5.07
C TYR A 194 -6.03 3.54 5.75
N VAL A 195 -6.01 2.24 6.05
CA VAL A 195 -4.83 1.50 6.50
C VAL A 195 -4.46 0.46 5.46
N GLY A 196 -3.23 0.53 4.98
CA GLY A 196 -2.61 -0.46 4.09
C GLY A 196 -1.50 -1.25 4.77
N TYR A 197 -1.29 -2.48 4.34
CA TYR A 197 -0.16 -3.31 4.70
C TYR A 197 0.36 -4.04 3.46
N VAL A 198 1.67 -4.04 3.27
CA VAL A 198 2.37 -4.84 2.25
C VAL A 198 3.48 -5.63 2.93
N GLY A 199 3.34 -6.95 2.91
CA GLY A 199 4.18 -7.91 3.59
C GLY A 199 5.41 -8.36 2.80
N ASP A 200 5.58 -7.89 1.57
CA ASP A 200 6.73 -8.22 0.72
C ASP A 200 8.04 -7.76 1.37
N VAL A 201 9.00 -8.68 1.47
CA VAL A 201 10.32 -8.41 2.06
C VAL A 201 11.39 -8.15 1.00
N ASN A 202 11.09 -8.43 -0.27
CA ASN A 202 12.07 -8.40 -1.36
C ASN A 202 11.88 -7.21 -2.34
N ALA A 203 10.90 -6.33 -2.07
CA ALA A 203 10.63 -5.15 -2.89
C ALA A 203 10.52 -5.47 -4.38
N GLU A 204 9.69 -6.46 -4.71
CA GLU A 204 9.44 -6.87 -6.09
C GLU A 204 8.89 -5.67 -6.90
N GLU A 205 9.05 -5.67 -8.22
CA GLU A 205 8.66 -4.54 -9.06
C GLU A 205 7.17 -4.19 -8.90
N GLU A 206 6.30 -5.19 -8.88
CA GLU A 206 4.86 -5.02 -8.73
C GLU A 206 4.47 -4.48 -7.34
N THR A 207 5.32 -4.69 -6.33
CA THR A 207 5.13 -4.08 -5.01
C THR A 207 5.24 -2.56 -5.07
N THR A 208 6.02 -2.00 -6.01
CA THR A 208 6.05 -0.55 -6.25
C THR A 208 4.68 -0.02 -6.67
N HIS A 209 4.04 -0.68 -7.64
CA HIS A 209 2.71 -0.29 -8.10
C HIS A 209 1.65 -0.43 -7.01
N LEU A 210 1.72 -1.50 -6.22
CA LEU A 210 0.83 -1.72 -5.08
C LEU A 210 0.95 -0.62 -4.02
N LEU A 211 2.17 -0.27 -3.60
CA LEU A 211 2.39 0.78 -2.61
C LEU A 211 1.87 2.13 -3.11
N ILE A 212 2.13 2.48 -4.37
CA ILE A 212 1.66 3.73 -4.97
C ILE A 212 0.12 3.76 -5.02
N ALA A 213 -0.51 2.67 -5.45
CA ALA A 213 -1.98 2.57 -5.49
C ALA A 213 -2.59 2.78 -4.10
N MET A 214 -2.03 2.18 -3.05
CA MET A 214 -2.49 2.39 -1.67
C MET A 214 -2.27 3.83 -1.19
N LEU A 215 -1.09 4.40 -1.44
CA LEU A 215 -0.73 5.74 -0.97
C LEU A 215 -1.55 6.85 -1.64
N LEU A 216 -1.96 6.64 -2.90
CA LEU A 216 -2.68 7.65 -3.70
C LEU A 216 -4.17 7.34 -3.89
N ALA A 217 -4.71 6.29 -3.27
CA ALA A 217 -6.11 5.86 -3.40
C ALA A 217 -7.11 7.00 -3.16
N SER A 218 -6.87 7.85 -2.15
CA SER A 218 -7.77 8.96 -1.81
C SER A 218 -7.76 10.12 -2.82
N SER A 219 -6.76 10.20 -3.71
CA SER A 219 -6.77 11.16 -4.84
C SER A 219 -7.65 10.65 -5.96
N GLN A 220 -7.57 9.34 -6.25
CA GLN A 220 -8.37 8.69 -7.28
C GLN A 220 -9.88 8.75 -6.97
N GLU A 221 -10.26 8.63 -5.69
CA GLU A 221 -11.66 8.82 -5.26
C GLU A 221 -12.17 10.25 -5.44
N ARG A 222 -11.32 11.28 -5.38
CA ARG A 222 -11.73 12.67 -5.59
C ARG A 222 -11.92 12.99 -7.07
N GLU A 223 -11.02 12.50 -7.93
CA GLU A 223 -11.13 12.70 -9.39
C GLU A 223 -12.35 11.99 -9.99
N THR A 224 -12.74 10.84 -9.43
CA THR A 224 -13.92 10.08 -9.87
C THR A 224 -15.24 10.64 -9.37
N ASN A 225 -15.24 11.36 -8.23
CA ASN A 225 -16.44 11.98 -7.65
C ASN A 225 -16.60 13.47 -8.02
N ASP A 226 -15.69 14.05 -8.81
CA ASP A 226 -15.81 15.43 -9.27
C ASP A 226 -16.92 15.52 -10.35
N PRO A 227 -18.00 16.30 -10.16
CA PRO A 227 -19.09 16.38 -11.13
C PRO A 227 -18.66 16.92 -12.50
N ALA A 228 -17.47 17.53 -12.61
CA ALA A 228 -16.90 17.99 -13.88
C ALA A 228 -16.36 16.85 -14.77
N THR A 229 -16.02 15.68 -14.21
CA THR A 229 -15.53 14.50 -14.95
C THR A 229 -16.61 13.44 -15.20
N SER A 230 -17.82 13.62 -14.67
CA SER A 230 -18.97 12.74 -14.94
C SER A 230 -19.56 13.01 -16.33
N THR A 231 -18.88 12.56 -17.38
CA THR A 231 -19.49 12.48 -18.72
C THR A 231 -20.29 11.18 -18.82
N ASN A 232 -21.61 11.36 -18.95
CA ASN A 232 -22.63 10.34 -19.16
C ASN A 232 -22.25 9.45 -20.38
N PRO A 233 -22.14 8.11 -20.27
CA PRO A 233 -21.54 7.27 -21.32
C PRO A 233 -22.46 6.99 -22.53
N ARG A 234 -23.46 7.85 -22.80
CA ARG A 234 -24.45 7.60 -23.87
C ARG A 234 -24.18 8.31 -25.20
N ASN A 235 -23.06 9.02 -25.38
CA ASN A 235 -22.75 9.58 -26.69
C ASN A 235 -21.25 9.84 -26.88
N MET A 236 -20.49 8.80 -27.19
CA MET A 236 -19.19 8.95 -27.83
C MET A 236 -19.12 8.05 -29.06
N GLN A 237 -19.34 8.69 -30.20
CA GLN A 237 -19.05 8.16 -31.52
C GLN A 237 -17.54 7.87 -31.58
N ARG A 238 -17.17 6.59 -31.73
CA ARG A 238 -15.78 6.15 -31.79
C ARG A 238 -15.08 6.80 -33.00
N PRO A 239 -13.90 7.43 -32.84
CA PRO A 239 -13.09 7.77 -34.00
C PRO A 239 -12.57 6.48 -34.64
N SER A 240 -12.90 6.29 -35.92
CA SER A 240 -12.38 5.19 -36.74
C SER A 240 -11.04 5.64 -37.33
N VAL A 241 -9.96 4.93 -37.00
CA VAL A 241 -8.64 5.18 -37.62
C VAL A 241 -8.56 4.37 -38.90
N LEU A 242 -8.47 5.06 -40.04
CA LEU A 242 -8.21 4.48 -41.36
C LEU A 242 -6.69 4.37 -41.54
N VAL A 243 -6.17 3.16 -41.68
CA VAL A 243 -4.76 2.91 -42.03
C VAL A 243 -4.67 2.74 -43.55
N LEU A 244 -3.99 3.67 -44.23
CA LEU A 244 -3.63 3.53 -45.64
C LEU A 244 -2.21 2.96 -45.73
N MET A 245 -2.06 1.77 -46.30
CA MET A 245 -0.76 1.24 -46.72
C MET A 245 -0.46 1.70 -48.14
N LEU A 246 0.65 2.43 -48.31
CA LEU A 246 1.26 2.67 -49.62
C LEU A 246 2.36 1.63 -49.80
N GLN A 247 2.24 0.82 -50.86
CA GLN A 247 3.33 -0.02 -51.35
C GLN A 247 4.19 0.80 -52.31
N GLU A 248 5.51 0.75 -52.12
CA GLU A 248 6.48 0.88 -53.20
C GLU A 248 7.24 -0.44 -53.32
#